data_AF-A0A1X6PAQ9-F1
#
_entry.id   AF-A0A1X6PAQ9-F1
#
_cell.length_a   1.000
_cell.length_b   1.000
_cell.length_c   1.000
_cell.angle_alpha   90.00
_cell.angle_beta   90.00
_cell.angle_gamma   90.00
#
_symmetry.space_group_name_H-M   'P 1'
#
loop_
_entity.id
_entity.type
_entity.pdbx_description
1 polymer ?
#
loop_
_entity_poly.entity_id
_entity_poly.type
_entity_poly.pdbx_seq_one_letter_code
_entity_poly.pdbx_strand_id
1 'polypeptide(L)'
;MGGRRHLLPPRPVTKTMIVFRGGRRCTSTWAACDRELNAADKCVWKICDVTDCEDPVCPPKPMEMKRRFVRTTGERCVSRWYACGKIIEHGRCTWKGCDVVTCKPPCPPKPATKSMVRRAPKKVCTSAWWAYQLTVDNSSDAQTCKWLWKDVEVCYCDTGAPKWTKC
;
A
#
# COMPACT_ATOMS: atom_id res chain seq x y z
N MET A 1 -12.88 69.43 41.99
CA MET A 1 -12.45 68.35 41.07
C MET A 1 -13.29 67.11 41.34
N GLY A 2 -14.41 66.95 40.63
CA GLY A 2 -15.33 65.82 40.84
C GLY A 2 -14.86 64.61 40.04
N GLY A 3 -14.11 63.71 40.68
CA GLY A 3 -13.73 62.44 40.07
C GLY A 3 -14.96 61.61 39.75
N ARG A 4 -15.37 61.58 38.48
CA ARG A 4 -16.35 60.60 37.99
C ARG A 4 -15.79 59.21 38.27
N ARG A 5 -16.30 58.57 39.32
CA ARG A 5 -16.10 57.13 39.54
C ARG A 5 -16.77 56.43 38.37
N HIS A 6 -15.98 56.09 37.35
CA HIS A 6 -16.46 55.29 36.23
C HIS A 6 -16.78 53.91 36.80
N LEU A 7 -18.08 53.67 37.01
CA LEU A 7 -18.60 52.39 37.48
C LEU A 7 -18.22 51.33 36.45
N LEU A 8 -17.43 50.36 36.88
CA LEU A 8 -17.05 49.24 36.04
C LEU A 8 -18.30 48.36 35.83
N PRO A 9 -18.62 47.96 34.59
CA PRO A 9 -19.67 46.99 34.36
C PRO A 9 -19.33 45.67 35.08
N PRO A 10 -20.34 44.84 35.41
CA PRO A 10 -20.10 43.55 36.04
C PRO A 10 -19.13 42.71 35.22
N ARG A 11 -18.30 41.91 35.91
CA ARG A 11 -17.31 41.06 35.25
C ARG A 11 -18.04 40.10 34.28
N PRO A 12 -17.66 40.07 32.99
CA PRO A 12 -18.27 39.16 32.05
C PRO A 12 -17.95 37.71 32.45
N VAL A 13 -18.89 36.81 32.20
CA VAL A 13 -18.72 35.38 32.44
C VAL A 13 -17.64 34.80 31.53
N THR A 14 -16.82 33.90 32.08
CA THR A 14 -15.88 33.10 31.28
C THR A 14 -16.65 32.25 30.28
N LYS A 15 -16.23 32.26 29.01
CA LYS A 15 -16.80 31.42 27.96
C LYS A 15 -15.74 30.47 27.43
N THR A 16 -16.15 29.25 27.14
CA THR A 16 -15.28 28.23 26.54
C THR A 16 -15.91 27.71 25.26
N MET A 17 -15.10 27.48 24.23
CA MET A 17 -15.53 26.82 23.00
C MET A 17 -14.46 25.84 22.53
N ILE A 18 -14.92 24.73 21.94
CA ILE A 18 -14.05 23.77 21.29
C ILE A 18 -13.82 24.25 19.86
N VAL A 19 -12.55 24.39 19.48
CA VAL A 19 -12.11 24.71 18.12
C VAL A 19 -11.13 23.64 17.64
N PHE A 20 -11.06 23.44 16.33
CA PHE A 20 -10.10 22.50 15.75
C PHE A 20 -9.00 23.26 15.02
N ARG A 21 -7.75 23.13 15.46
CA ARG A 21 -6.58 23.75 14.81
C ARG A 21 -5.62 22.68 14.32
N GLY A 22 -5.42 22.60 13.01
CA GLY A 22 -4.61 21.53 12.41
C GLY A 22 -5.13 20.13 12.77
N GLY A 23 -6.46 19.97 12.88
CA GLY A 23 -7.12 18.73 13.25
C GLY A 23 -7.10 18.39 14.75
N ARG A 24 -6.31 19.09 15.58
CA ARG A 24 -6.27 18.90 17.04
C ARG A 24 -7.47 19.57 17.70
N ARG A 25 -7.99 18.96 18.76
CA ARG A 25 -9.05 19.55 19.58
C ARG A 25 -8.41 20.58 20.50
N CYS A 26 -8.86 21.81 20.41
CA CYS A 26 -8.40 22.89 21.27
C CYS A 26 -9.59 23.49 22.03
N THR A 27 -9.36 23.87 23.28
CA THR A 27 -10.30 24.61 24.10
C THR A 27 -9.87 26.06 24.10
N SER A 28 -10.68 26.93 23.49
CA SER A 28 -10.50 28.38 23.58
C SER A 28 -11.32 28.89 24.76
N THR A 29 -10.66 29.61 25.66
CA THR A 29 -11.25 30.18 26.88
C THR A 29 -11.14 31.69 26.81
N TRP A 30 -12.28 32.37 26.78
CA TRP A 30 -12.37 33.83 26.84
C TRP A 30 -12.75 34.28 28.24
N ALA A 31 -11.87 35.02 28.88
CA ALA A 31 -12.08 35.57 30.21
C ALA A 31 -11.60 37.02 30.30
N ALA A 32 -12.22 37.79 31.20
CA ALA A 32 -11.72 39.10 31.56
C ALA A 32 -10.36 38.98 32.25
N CYS A 33 -9.32 39.55 31.63
CA CYS A 33 -7.93 39.48 32.08
C CYS A 33 -7.38 40.82 32.57
N ASP A 34 -7.92 41.93 32.06
CA ASP A 34 -7.48 43.28 32.42
C ASP A 34 -8.62 44.30 32.23
N ARG A 35 -8.34 45.58 32.47
CA ARG A 35 -9.26 46.69 32.29
C ARG A 35 -8.64 47.72 31.35
N GLU A 36 -9.44 48.31 30.49
CA GLU A 36 -9.00 49.36 29.56
C GLU A 36 -10.05 50.47 29.41
N LEU A 37 -9.64 51.62 28.89
CA LEU A 37 -10.56 52.68 28.50
C LEU A 37 -10.95 52.49 27.04
N ASN A 38 -12.24 52.49 26.74
CA ASN A 38 -12.72 52.50 25.37
C ASN A 38 -12.63 53.91 24.75
N ALA A 39 -12.97 54.04 23.46
CA ALA A 39 -12.92 55.30 22.72
C ALA A 39 -13.82 56.44 23.28
N ALA A 40 -14.67 56.15 24.27
CA ALA A 40 -15.52 57.12 24.96
C ALA A 40 -15.08 57.36 26.42
N ASP A 41 -13.81 57.06 26.75
CA ASP A 41 -13.21 57.16 28.09
C ASP A 41 -13.94 56.35 29.17
N LYS A 42 -14.65 55.28 28.78
CA LYS A 42 -15.33 54.38 29.73
C LYS A 42 -14.46 53.17 30.03
N CYS A 43 -14.36 52.83 31.32
CA CYS A 43 -13.66 51.63 31.76
C CYS A 43 -14.45 50.38 31.35
N VAL A 44 -13.80 49.52 30.58
CA VAL A 44 -14.34 48.25 30.07
C VAL A 44 -13.40 47.10 30.44
N TRP A 45 -13.93 45.87 30.40
CA TRP A 45 -13.13 44.67 30.59
C TRP A 45 -12.41 44.29 29.31
N LYS A 46 -11.10 44.09 29.39
CA LYS A 46 -10.31 43.47 28.33
C LYS A 46 -10.53 41.96 28.39
N ILE A 47 -10.92 41.37 27.26
CA ILE A 47 -11.10 39.92 27.12
C ILE A 47 -9.83 39.32 26.53
N CYS A 48 -9.25 38.35 27.23
CA CYS A 48 -8.15 37.55 26.69
C CYS A 48 -8.68 36.19 26.25
N ASP A 49 -8.14 35.69 25.13
CA ASP A 49 -8.32 34.33 24.64
C ASP A 49 -7.08 33.50 25.01
N VAL A 50 -7.30 32.42 25.74
CA VAL A 50 -6.30 31.36 25.91
C VAL A 50 -6.79 30.14 25.16
N THR A 51 -6.04 29.73 24.15
CA THR A 51 -6.29 28.50 23.40
C THR A 51 -5.31 27.44 23.83
N ASP A 52 -5.81 26.35 24.40
CA ASP A 52 -5.03 25.16 24.74
C ASP A 52 -5.42 23.99 23.82
N CYS A 53 -4.44 23.26 23.29
CA CYS A 53 -4.64 22.21 22.29
C CYS A 53 -4.12 20.87 22.80
N GLU A 54 -4.98 19.85 22.74
CA GLU A 54 -4.58 18.49 23.08
C GLU A 54 -3.97 17.80 21.85
N ASP A 55 -2.83 17.12 22.05
CA ASP A 55 -2.24 16.26 21.04
C ASP A 55 -2.87 14.86 21.12
N PRO A 56 -3.63 14.44 20.10
CA PRO A 56 -4.34 13.17 20.15
C PRO A 56 -3.37 11.99 19.98
N VAL A 57 -3.53 11.00 20.87
CA VAL A 57 -2.75 9.77 20.83
C VAL A 57 -3.35 8.81 19.80
N CYS A 58 -2.50 8.29 18.92
CA CYS A 58 -2.90 7.30 17.93
C CYS A 58 -3.04 5.92 18.61
N PRO A 59 -3.99 5.07 18.16
CA PRO A 59 -4.04 3.69 18.60
C PRO A 59 -2.74 2.95 18.24
N PRO A 60 -2.48 1.77 18.83
CA PRO A 60 -1.36 0.92 18.44
C PRO A 60 -1.29 0.74 16.92
N LYS A 61 -0.07 0.70 16.37
CA LYS A 61 0.11 0.54 14.93
C LYS A 61 -0.52 -0.79 14.50
N PRO A 62 -1.47 -0.78 13.56
CA PRO A 62 -2.07 -2.01 13.06
C PRO A 62 -1.02 -2.85 12.33
N MET A 63 -1.19 -4.17 12.42
CA MET A 63 -0.33 -5.11 11.72
C MET A 63 -0.50 -4.99 10.21
N GLU A 64 0.55 -5.34 9.46
CA GLU A 64 0.47 -5.43 8.01
C GLU A 64 -0.55 -6.51 7.61
N MET A 65 -1.47 -6.16 6.72
CA MET A 65 -2.45 -7.09 6.18
C MET A 65 -2.03 -7.51 4.78
N LYS A 66 -2.02 -8.83 4.53
CA LYS A 66 -1.66 -9.40 3.24
C LYS A 66 -2.86 -10.09 2.60
N ARG A 67 -3.15 -9.77 1.34
CA ARG A 67 -4.19 -10.42 0.53
C ARG A 67 -3.62 -10.90 -0.79
N ARG A 68 -3.78 -12.19 -1.07
CA ARG A 68 -3.39 -12.80 -2.36
C ARG A 68 -4.60 -12.87 -3.28
N PHE A 69 -4.42 -12.56 -4.55
CA PHE A 69 -5.47 -12.65 -5.57
C PHE A 69 -4.87 -12.91 -6.96
N VAL A 70 -5.71 -13.36 -7.89
CA VAL A 70 -5.33 -13.60 -9.28
C VAL A 70 -6.15 -12.64 -10.15
N ARG A 71 -5.49 -11.94 -11.07
CA ARG A 71 -6.16 -11.07 -12.05
C ARG A 71 -6.75 -11.92 -13.18
N THR A 72 -7.68 -11.34 -13.91
CA THR A 72 -8.29 -11.96 -15.10
C THR A 72 -7.26 -12.31 -16.19
N THR A 73 -6.15 -11.57 -16.25
CA THR A 73 -4.98 -11.83 -17.11
C THR A 73 -4.15 -13.04 -16.70
N GLY A 74 -4.47 -13.69 -15.57
CA GLY A 74 -3.70 -14.80 -15.00
C GLY A 74 -2.51 -14.37 -14.14
N GLU A 75 -2.24 -13.06 -14.02
CA GLU A 75 -1.23 -12.53 -13.12
C GLU A 75 -1.59 -12.82 -11.66
N ARG A 76 -0.63 -13.31 -10.88
CA ARG A 76 -0.80 -13.47 -9.43
C ARG A 76 -0.28 -12.24 -8.72
N CYS A 77 -1.12 -11.67 -7.87
CA CYS A 77 -0.82 -10.44 -7.16
C CYS A 77 -0.93 -10.63 -5.65
N VAL A 78 -0.07 -9.91 -4.93
CA VAL A 78 -0.13 -9.76 -3.49
C VAL A 78 -0.37 -8.28 -3.19
N SER A 79 -1.47 -7.99 -2.51
CA SER A 79 -1.77 -6.69 -1.93
C SER A 79 -1.30 -6.70 -0.48
N ARG A 80 -0.51 -5.70 -0.11
CA ARG A 80 -0.03 -5.47 1.24
C ARG A 80 -0.53 -4.11 1.70
N TRP A 81 -1.31 -4.11 2.77
CA TRP A 81 -1.73 -2.89 3.43
C TRP A 81 -0.88 -2.69 4.69
N TYR A 82 -0.37 -1.48 4.89
CA TYR A 82 0.33 -1.11 6.12
C TYR A 82 0.06 0.34 6.49
N ALA A 83 0.17 0.62 7.79
CA ALA A 83 0.14 1.99 8.29
C ALA A 83 1.44 2.74 7.92
N CYS A 84 1.31 3.74 7.06
CA CYS A 84 2.41 4.53 6.50
C CYS A 84 2.48 5.98 7.02
N GLY A 85 1.48 6.42 7.79
CA GLY A 85 1.43 7.76 8.35
C GLY A 85 0.30 7.92 9.36
N LYS A 86 0.20 9.11 9.96
CA LYS A 86 -0.85 9.46 10.92
C LYS A 86 -1.78 10.50 10.29
N ILE A 87 -3.06 10.45 10.62
CA ILE A 87 -4.06 11.44 10.27
C ILE A 87 -4.62 11.97 11.58
N ILE A 88 -4.62 13.29 11.75
CA ILE A 88 -5.21 13.95 12.91
C ILE A 88 -6.39 14.77 12.43
N GLU A 89 -7.60 14.36 12.79
CA GLU A 89 -8.84 15.03 12.41
C GLU A 89 -9.80 15.02 13.60
N HIS A 90 -10.44 16.16 13.84
CA HIS A 90 -11.45 16.31 14.90
C HIS A 90 -10.98 15.82 16.29
N GLY A 91 -9.71 16.05 16.64
CA GLY A 91 -9.11 15.61 17.89
C GLY A 91 -8.88 14.10 17.99
N ARG A 92 -8.89 13.39 16.87
CA ARG A 92 -8.65 11.95 16.80
C ARG A 92 -7.43 11.69 15.94
N CYS A 93 -6.53 10.83 16.40
CA CYS A 93 -5.46 10.31 15.57
C CYS A 93 -5.85 8.92 15.02
N THR A 94 -5.77 8.76 13.71
CA THR A 94 -5.92 7.47 13.01
C THR A 94 -4.69 7.18 12.15
N TRP A 95 -4.56 5.92 11.70
CA TRP A 95 -3.47 5.54 10.80
C TRP A 95 -3.87 5.73 9.35
N LYS A 96 -3.01 6.40 8.59
CA LYS A 96 -3.07 6.42 7.12
C LYS A 96 -2.64 5.06 6.60
N GLY A 97 -3.54 4.41 5.87
CA GLY A 97 -3.25 3.17 5.15
C GLY A 97 -2.53 3.44 3.83
N CYS A 98 -1.55 2.60 3.51
CA CYS A 98 -0.94 2.52 2.20
C CYS A 98 -1.07 1.10 1.66
N ASP A 99 -1.57 0.97 0.43
CA ASP A 99 -1.67 -0.28 -0.29
C ASP A 99 -0.55 -0.40 -1.32
N VAL A 100 0.18 -1.51 -1.27
CA VAL A 100 1.17 -1.88 -2.29
C VAL A 100 0.71 -3.17 -2.94
N VAL A 101 0.55 -3.13 -4.26
CA VAL A 101 0.22 -4.31 -5.06
C VAL A 101 1.44 -4.70 -5.86
N THR A 102 1.93 -5.92 -5.64
CA THR A 102 2.99 -6.52 -6.46
C THR A 102 2.41 -7.69 -7.21
N CYS A 103 2.50 -7.65 -8.54
CA CYS A 103 2.05 -8.72 -9.42
C CYS A 103 3.24 -9.45 -10.05
N LYS A 104 3.05 -10.75 -10.28
CA LYS A 104 3.95 -11.57 -11.08
C LYS A 104 3.23 -11.97 -12.37
N PRO A 105 3.98 -12.02 -13.49
CA PRO A 105 3.41 -12.41 -14.77
C PRO A 105 2.83 -13.83 -14.68
N PRO A 106 1.85 -14.16 -15.53
CA PRO A 106 1.33 -15.52 -15.61
C PRO A 106 2.43 -16.51 -16.01
N CYS A 107 2.20 -17.80 -15.77
CA CYS A 107 3.10 -18.84 -16.26
C CYS A 107 3.26 -18.74 -17.78
N PRO A 108 4.48 -18.98 -18.31
CA PRO A 108 4.70 -18.94 -19.74
C PRO A 108 3.86 -20.01 -20.43
N PRO A 109 3.34 -19.72 -21.64
CA PRO A 109 2.59 -20.68 -22.43
C PRO A 109 3.44 -21.91 -22.74
N LYS A 110 2.79 -22.99 -23.16
CA LYS A 110 3.47 -24.22 -23.55
C LYS A 110 4.49 -23.92 -24.66
N PRO A 111 5.80 -24.21 -24.44
CA PRO A 111 6.81 -24.04 -25.45
C PRO A 111 6.50 -24.88 -26.69
N ALA A 112 6.88 -24.38 -27.86
CA ALA A 112 6.81 -25.14 -29.10
C ALA A 112 7.72 -26.36 -29.04
N THR A 113 7.24 -27.48 -29.60
CA THR A 113 8.06 -28.67 -29.85
C THR A 113 9.21 -28.30 -30.77
N LYS A 114 10.40 -28.83 -30.47
CA LYS A 114 11.58 -28.64 -31.29
C LYS A 114 12.06 -29.99 -31.79
N SER A 115 12.58 -30.01 -33.00
CA SER A 115 13.18 -31.20 -33.59
C SER A 115 14.48 -30.85 -34.31
N MET A 116 15.43 -31.76 -34.29
CA MET A 116 16.70 -31.65 -35.00
C MET A 116 16.97 -32.95 -35.74
N VAL A 117 17.43 -32.82 -36.99
CA VAL A 117 17.92 -33.95 -37.79
C VAL A 117 19.42 -33.84 -37.92
N ARG A 118 20.14 -34.88 -37.48
CA ARG A 118 21.59 -35.01 -37.66
C ARG A 118 21.86 -36.09 -38.70
N ARG A 119 22.64 -35.74 -39.73
CA ARG A 119 23.02 -36.66 -40.81
C ARG A 119 24.51 -36.94 -40.75
N ALA A 120 24.86 -38.22 -40.78
CA ALA A 120 26.20 -38.75 -40.95
C ALA A 120 26.19 -39.78 -42.10
N PRO A 121 27.35 -40.14 -42.67
CA PRO A 121 27.44 -40.93 -43.92
C PRO A 121 26.65 -42.25 -43.95
N LYS A 122 26.39 -42.87 -42.80
CA LYS A 122 25.60 -44.12 -42.67
C LYS A 122 24.56 -44.07 -41.54
N LYS A 123 24.26 -42.87 -41.01
CA LYS A 123 23.39 -42.72 -39.84
C LYS A 123 22.62 -41.41 -39.91
N VAL A 124 21.31 -41.48 -39.73
CA VAL A 124 20.42 -40.31 -39.63
C VAL A 124 19.69 -40.40 -38.30
N CYS A 125 19.88 -39.42 -37.44
CA CYS A 125 19.16 -39.32 -36.17
C CYS A 125 18.20 -38.15 -36.20
N THR A 126 16.99 -38.39 -35.71
CA THR A 126 15.99 -37.36 -35.46
C THR A 126 15.77 -37.28 -33.96
N SER A 127 16.12 -36.14 -33.36
CA SER A 127 15.77 -35.83 -31.98
C SER A 127 14.59 -34.87 -31.96
N ALA A 128 13.63 -35.14 -31.08
CA ALA A 128 12.48 -34.28 -30.82
C ALA A 128 12.34 -34.07 -29.31
N TRP A 129 12.12 -32.83 -28.91
CA TRP A 129 11.88 -32.47 -27.52
C TRP A 129 10.69 -31.53 -27.39
N TRP A 130 9.82 -31.83 -26.42
CA TRP A 130 8.63 -31.04 -26.15
C TRP A 130 8.35 -30.95 -24.67
N ALA A 131 7.79 -29.81 -24.27
CA ALA A 131 7.26 -29.64 -22.93
C ALA A 131 6.02 -30.53 -22.76
N TYR A 132 5.96 -31.35 -21.71
CA TYR A 132 4.84 -32.28 -21.48
C TYR A 132 4.00 -31.94 -20.25
N GLN A 133 4.59 -31.33 -19.22
CA GLN A 133 3.90 -30.97 -17.98
C GLN A 133 4.42 -29.66 -17.42
N LEU A 134 3.50 -28.81 -16.94
CA LEU A 134 3.82 -27.59 -16.23
C LEU A 134 3.74 -27.85 -14.72
N THR A 135 4.80 -27.53 -13.99
CA THR A 135 4.77 -27.46 -12.52
C THR A 135 4.66 -26.01 -12.08
N VAL A 136 3.78 -25.76 -11.11
CA VAL A 136 3.52 -24.42 -10.56
C VAL A 136 3.67 -24.47 -9.06
N ASP A 137 4.61 -23.69 -8.52
CA ASP A 137 4.80 -23.51 -7.09
C ASP A 137 4.25 -22.14 -6.65
N ASN A 138 3.39 -22.17 -5.64
CA ASN A 138 2.73 -21.01 -5.03
C ASN A 138 3.00 -20.90 -3.52
N SER A 139 3.98 -21.64 -2.99
CA SER A 139 4.33 -21.64 -1.57
C SER A 139 4.78 -20.27 -1.06
N SER A 140 5.39 -19.47 -1.93
CA SER A 140 5.85 -18.11 -1.62
C SER A 140 4.89 -17.03 -2.15
N ASP A 141 5.22 -15.75 -1.95
CA ASP A 141 4.55 -14.62 -2.64
C ASP A 141 4.91 -14.59 -4.15
N ALA A 142 5.89 -15.38 -4.59
CA ALA A 142 6.23 -15.57 -6.00
C ALA A 142 5.51 -16.79 -6.58
N GLN A 143 5.16 -16.68 -7.87
CA GLN A 143 4.73 -17.80 -8.69
C GLN A 143 5.93 -18.31 -9.47
N THR A 144 6.30 -19.57 -9.26
CA THR A 144 7.40 -20.21 -10.00
C THR A 144 6.80 -21.26 -10.94
N CYS A 145 7.09 -21.12 -12.23
CA CYS A 145 6.55 -21.98 -13.27
C CYS A 145 7.70 -22.69 -13.99
N LYS A 146 7.65 -24.03 -14.08
CA LYS A 146 8.67 -24.81 -14.78
C LYS A 146 8.03 -25.84 -15.69
N TRP A 147 8.45 -25.85 -16.95
CA TRP A 147 8.06 -26.90 -17.89
C TRP A 147 9.00 -28.10 -17.74
N LEU A 148 8.40 -29.27 -17.56
CA LEU A 148 9.08 -30.56 -17.69
C LEU A 148 9.13 -30.94 -19.17
N TRP A 149 10.30 -31.39 -19.61
CA TRP A 149 10.59 -31.71 -21.00
C TRP A 149 10.68 -33.22 -21.20
N LYS A 150 10.20 -33.68 -22.34
CA LYS A 150 10.36 -35.05 -22.80
C LYS A 150 11.16 -35.03 -24.10
N ASP A 151 12.20 -35.84 -24.13
CA ASP A 151 13.13 -35.94 -25.25
C ASP A 151 13.05 -37.34 -25.84
N VAL A 152 12.99 -37.44 -27.16
CA VAL A 152 13.01 -38.70 -27.90
C VAL A 152 14.01 -38.57 -29.04
N GLU A 153 14.95 -39.51 -29.12
CA GLU A 153 15.86 -39.65 -30.26
C GLU A 153 15.58 -40.97 -30.96
N VAL A 154 15.47 -40.91 -32.28
CA VAL A 154 15.31 -42.08 -33.14
C VAL A 154 16.40 -42.01 -34.21
N CYS A 155 17.26 -43.02 -34.25
CA CYS A 155 18.28 -43.14 -35.27
C CYS A 155 17.93 -44.22 -36.28
N TYR A 156 18.33 -43.99 -37.52
CA TYR A 156 18.27 -44.98 -38.59
C TYR A 156 19.68 -45.14 -39.16
N CYS A 157 20.08 -46.38 -39.38
CA CYS A 157 21.40 -46.73 -39.89
C CYS A 157 21.26 -47.40 -41.26
N ASP A 158 22.23 -47.13 -42.11
CA ASP A 158 22.40 -47.84 -43.36
C ASP A 158 23.10 -49.18 -43.11
N THR A 159 22.35 -50.26 -43.30
CA THR A 159 22.83 -51.65 -43.16
C THR A 159 23.15 -52.30 -44.51
N GLY A 160 23.13 -51.54 -45.62
CA GLY A 160 23.26 -52.08 -46.97
C GLY A 160 21.99 -52.76 -47.51
N ALA A 161 20.88 -52.67 -46.76
CA ALA A 161 19.55 -53.16 -47.15
C ALA A 161 18.77 -52.06 -47.90
N PRO A 162 17.75 -52.41 -48.72
CA PRO A 162 16.97 -51.42 -49.49
C PRO A 162 16.20 -50.39 -48.63
N LYS A 163 16.11 -50.57 -47.31
CA LYS A 163 15.54 -49.62 -46.37
C LYS A 163 16.47 -49.46 -45.17
N TRP A 164 16.67 -48.22 -44.75
CA TRP A 164 17.39 -47.89 -43.52
C TRP A 164 16.61 -48.46 -42.32
N THR A 165 17.32 -49.08 -41.38
CA THR A 165 16.72 -49.74 -40.20
C THR A 165 16.97 -48.93 -38.94
N LYS A 166 16.07 -49.03 -37.96
CA LYS A 166 16.24 -48.35 -36.69
C LYS A 166 17.46 -48.93 -35.97
N CYS A 167 18.31 -48.01 -35.51
CA CYS A 167 19.39 -48.25 -34.57
C CYS A 167 19.21 -47.26 -33.39
#